data_AF-A0A3D2IE90-F1
#
_entry.id   AF-A0A3D2IE90-F1
#
_cell.length_a   1.000
_cell.length_b   1.000
_cell.length_c   1.000
_cell.angle_alpha   90.00
_cell.angle_beta   90.00
_cell.angle_gamma   90.00
#
_symmetry.space_group_name_H-M   'P 1'
#
loop_
_entity.id
_entity.type
_entity.pdbx_description
1 polymer ?
#
loop_
_entity_poly.entity_id
_entity_poly.type
_entity_poly.pdbx_seq_one_letter_code
_entity_poly.pdbx_strand_id
1 'polypeptide(L)'
;MLDYKFDKPFFPEKELLKVIPVKRSTFFAWQSEWISKGKDPKEMGKLVFKNKSKSKRFMVYWNAPVFLKWMLDNKLDQESKTTSVIAVVNKFGKEDY
;
A
#
# COMPACT_ATOMS: atom_id res chain seq x y z
N MET A 1 -5.06 -7.93 -15.81
CA MET A 1 -4.93 -6.59 -15.20
C MET A 1 -5.88 -6.55 -14.00
N LEU A 2 -5.43 -6.10 -12.82
CA LEU A 2 -6.26 -6.02 -11.61
C LEU A 2 -7.15 -4.75 -11.69
N ASP A 3 -8.46 -4.94 -11.84
CA ASP A 3 -9.46 -3.86 -11.84
C ASP A 3 -10.09 -3.66 -10.45
N TYR A 4 -9.25 -3.35 -9.45
CA TYR A 4 -9.76 -2.97 -8.12
C TYR A 4 -10.04 -1.46 -8.09
N LYS A 5 -11.32 -1.08 -7.97
CA LYS A 5 -11.74 0.31 -7.81
C LYS A 5 -11.60 0.74 -6.35
N PHE A 6 -10.53 1.48 -6.04
CA PHE A 6 -10.41 2.18 -4.77
C PHE A 6 -11.33 3.41 -4.78
N ASP A 7 -12.35 3.47 -3.90
CA ASP A 7 -13.20 4.65 -3.72
C ASP A 7 -12.42 5.94 -3.42
N LYS A 8 -11.27 5.80 -2.75
CA LYS A 8 -10.27 6.85 -2.57
C LYS A 8 -8.90 6.24 -2.84
N PRO A 9 -8.10 6.76 -3.79
CA PRO A 9 -6.78 6.17 -4.07
C PRO A 9 -5.74 6.49 -2.99
N PHE A 10 -5.97 7.54 -2.19
CA PHE A 10 -5.03 8.02 -1.19
C PHE A 10 -5.53 7.76 0.23
N PHE A 11 -4.74 7.02 1.00
CA PHE A 11 -5.04 6.70 2.39
C PHE A 11 -3.92 7.17 3.33
N PRO A 12 -4.23 7.66 4.53
CA PRO A 12 -3.24 7.74 5.59
C PRO A 12 -2.75 6.32 5.97
N GLU A 13 -1.52 6.20 6.48
CA GLU A 13 -0.88 4.91 6.83
C GLU A 13 -1.81 3.96 7.59
N LYS A 14 -2.51 4.47 8.61
CA LYS A 14 -3.41 3.66 9.44
C LYS A 14 -4.60 3.09 8.68
N GLU A 15 -5.11 3.80 7.67
CA GLU A 15 -6.23 3.33 6.86
C GLU A 15 -5.75 2.38 5.77
N LEU A 16 -4.58 2.65 5.17
CA LEU A 16 -3.95 1.75 4.21
C LEU A 16 -3.77 0.35 4.81
N LEU A 17 -3.25 0.26 6.03
CA LEU A 17 -3.02 -1.01 6.74
C LEU A 17 -4.33 -1.71 7.18
N LYS A 18 -5.48 -1.04 7.14
CA LYS A 18 -6.79 -1.69 7.33
C LYS A 18 -7.26 -2.35 6.04
N VAL A 19 -7.05 -1.66 4.90
CA VAL A 19 -7.42 -2.13 3.57
C VAL A 19 -6.52 -3.30 3.15
N ILE A 20 -5.21 -3.14 3.33
CA ILE A 20 -4.20 -4.11 2.93
C ILE A 20 -3.71 -4.83 4.20
N PRO A 21 -3.97 -6.13 4.37
CA PRO A 21 -3.72 -6.86 5.61
C PRO A 21 -2.22 -7.16 5.81
N VAL A 22 -1.43 -6.12 6.06
CA VAL A 22 0.00 -6.19 6.33
C VAL A 22 0.26 -5.70 7.75
N LYS A 23 1.10 -6.43 8.49
CA LYS A 23 1.53 -5.99 9.82
C LYS A 23 2.30 -4.68 9.68
N ARG A 24 2.02 -3.73 10.56
CA ARG A 24 2.70 -2.43 10.60
C ARG A 24 4.23 -2.56 10.67
N SER A 25 4.73 -3.54 11.42
CA SER A 25 6.16 -3.86 11.50
C SER A 25 6.74 -4.28 10.16
N THR A 26 6.06 -5.20 9.45
CA THR A 26 6.44 -5.65 8.11
C THR A 26 6.45 -4.50 7.10
N PHE A 27 5.44 -3.63 7.17
CA PHE A 27 5.36 -2.44 6.33
C PHE A 27 6.58 -1.51 6.51
N PHE A 28 6.96 -1.21 7.75
CA PHE A 28 8.14 -0.39 8.02
C PHE A 28 9.44 -1.09 7.64
N ALA A 29 9.55 -2.40 7.86
CA ALA A 29 10.71 -3.19 7.46
C ALA A 29 10.92 -3.09 5.93
N TRP A 30 9.86 -3.28 5.16
CA TRP A 30 9.89 -3.14 3.70
C TRP A 30 10.27 -1.74 3.24
N GLN A 31 9.76 -0.70 3.91
CA GLN A 31 10.14 0.67 3.59
C GLN A 31 11.62 0.92 3.87
N SER A 32 12.13 0.47 5.02
CA SER A 32 13.55 0.59 5.38
C SER A 32 14.44 -0.16 4.39
N GLU A 33 14.09 -1.40 4.03
CA GLU A 33 14.81 -2.17 3.02
C GLU A 33 14.84 -1.46 1.66
N TRP A 34 13.72 -0.86 1.25
CA TRP A 34 13.65 -0.11 0.00
C TRP A 34 14.58 1.11 0.00
N ILE A 35 14.59 1.86 1.11
CA ILE A 35 15.51 2.98 1.32
C ILE A 35 16.96 2.49 1.34
N SER A 36 17.26 1.37 2.00
CA SER A 36 18.61 0.78 2.03
C SER A 36 19.10 0.35 0.65
N LYS A 37 18.20 0.03 -0.29
CA LYS A 37 18.53 -0.21 -1.71
C LYS A 37 18.76 1.08 -2.51
N GLY A 38 18.74 2.24 -1.86
CA GLY A 38 18.88 3.55 -2.51
C GLY A 38 17.65 3.99 -3.30
N LYS A 39 16.48 3.36 -3.05
CA LYS A 39 15.22 3.65 -3.75
C LYS A 39 14.35 4.62 -2.94
N ASP A 40 13.48 5.37 -3.62
CA ASP A 40 12.61 6.34 -2.98
C ASP A 40 11.30 5.64 -2.55
N PRO A 41 10.86 5.76 -1.28
CA PRO A 41 9.54 5.33 -0.84
C PRO A 41 8.37 5.87 -1.68
N LYS A 42 8.56 6.96 -2.43
CA LYS A 42 7.57 7.42 -3.42
C LYS A 42 7.26 6.38 -4.49
N GLU A 43 8.24 5.56 -4.87
CA GLU A 43 8.04 4.44 -5.81
C GLU A 43 7.13 3.36 -5.21
N MET A 44 7.08 3.25 -3.88
CA MET A 44 6.14 2.38 -3.17
C MET A 44 4.74 2.99 -3.04
N GLY A 45 4.53 4.22 -3.50
CA GLY A 45 3.26 4.95 -3.37
C GLY A 45 3.21 5.92 -2.17
N LYS A 46 4.31 6.16 -1.47
CA LYS A 46 4.36 7.16 -0.39
C LYS A 46 4.27 8.58 -0.94
N LEU A 47 3.34 9.36 -0.42
CA LEU A 47 3.14 10.77 -0.77
C LEU A 47 3.27 11.62 0.48
N VAL A 48 4.18 12.59 0.45
CA VAL A 48 4.39 13.50 1.56
C VAL A 48 3.94 14.89 1.11
N PHE A 49 2.84 15.36 1.70
CA PHE A 49 2.31 16.69 1.42
C PHE A 49 2.69 17.63 2.56
N LYS A 50 3.24 18.79 2.19
CA LYS A 50 3.45 19.89 3.13
C LYS A 50 2.15 20.66 3.26
N ASN A 51 1.51 20.63 4.42
CA ASN A 51 0.32 21.44 4.66
C ASN A 51 0.69 22.93 4.59
N LYS A 52 -0.03 23.71 3.77
CA LYS A 52 0.15 25.16 3.66
C LYS A 52 -0.52 25.93 4.80
N SER A 53 -1.42 25.31 5.55
CA SER A 53 -2.14 25.96 6.65
C SER A 53 -1.39 25.77 7.97
N LYS A 54 -0.88 26.88 8.53
CA LYS A 54 -0.31 27.20 9.88
C LYS A 54 0.41 26.13 10.74
N SER A 55 0.12 24.84 10.59
CA SER A 55 0.79 23.72 11.21
C SER A 55 1.88 23.18 10.29
N LYS A 56 3.14 23.25 10.72
CA LYS A 56 4.34 22.75 10.01
C LYS A 56 4.40 21.20 9.90
N ARG A 57 3.25 20.52 9.96
CA ARG A 57 3.16 19.05 9.93
C ARG A 57 3.13 18.56 8.49
N PHE A 58 4.05 17.67 8.16
CA PHE A 58 4.00 16.88 6.95
C PHE A 58 2.89 15.84 7.08
N MET A 59 1.97 15.80 6.12
CA MET A 59 0.96 14.75 6.06
C MET A 59 1.47 13.67 5.12
N VAL A 60 1.54 12.44 5.62
CA VAL A 60 1.94 11.27 4.84
C VAL A 60 0.69 10.52 4.41
N TYR A 61 0.51 10.42 3.11
CA TYR A 61 -0.51 9.62 2.45
C TYR A 61 0.17 8.53 1.64
N TRP A 62 -0.61 7.52 1.30
CA TRP A 62 -0.17 6.39 0.50
C TRP A 62 -1.17 6.14 -0.61
N ASN A 63 -0.65 5.99 -1.82
CA ASN A 63 -1.41 5.53 -2.96
C ASN A 63 -1.55 3.99 -2.86
N ALA A 64 -2.74 3.53 -2.48
CA ALA A 64 -2.99 2.11 -2.24
C ALA A 64 -2.77 1.22 -3.47
N PRO A 65 -3.26 1.57 -4.68
CA PRO A 65 -2.97 0.78 -5.88
C PRO A 65 -1.48 0.69 -6.20
N VAL A 66 -0.72 1.80 -6.04
CA VAL A 66 0.73 1.79 -6.29
C VAL A 66 1.44 0.91 -5.26
N PHE A 67 1.06 1.01 -3.98
CA PHE A 67 1.65 0.17 -2.94
C PHE A 67 1.34 -1.31 -3.14
N LEU A 68 0.10 -1.65 -3.52
CA LEU A 68 -0.29 -3.03 -3.81
C LEU A 68 0.48 -3.59 -5.01
N LYS A 69 0.62 -2.80 -6.09
CA LYS A 69 1.43 -3.18 -7.25
C LYS A 69 2.89 -3.38 -6.86
N TRP A 70 3.49 -2.44 -6.13
CA TRP A 70 4.87 -2.56 -5.65
C TRP A 70 5.07 -3.83 -4.81
N MET A 71 4.14 -4.15 -3.91
CA MET A 71 4.17 -5.36 -3.10
C MET A 71 4.13 -6.62 -3.97
N LEU A 72 3.21 -6.68 -4.95
CA LEU A 72 3.12 -7.78 -5.89
C LEU A 72 4.41 -7.93 -6.70
N ASP A 73 5.03 -6.83 -7.11
CA ASP A 73 6.21 -6.87 -7.97
C ASP A 73 7.51 -7.17 -7.21
N ASN A 74 7.60 -6.81 -5.92
CA ASN A 74 8.87 -6.84 -5.17
C ASN A 74 8.90 -7.79 -3.96
N LYS A 75 7.75 -8.25 -3.48
CA LYS A 75 7.65 -9.00 -2.22
C LYS A 75 6.88 -10.32 -2.32
N LEU A 76 6.06 -10.49 -3.35
CA LEU A 76 5.34 -11.73 -3.60
C LEU A 76 6.01 -12.49 -4.74
N ASP A 77 6.53 -13.68 -4.45
CA ASP A 77 7.00 -14.60 -5.47
C ASP A 77 5.82 -15.05 -6.35
N GLN A 78 6.11 -15.49 -7.57
CA GLN A 78 5.10 -15.89 -8.57
C GLN A 78 4.07 -16.90 -8.03
N GLU A 79 4.47 -17.82 -7.14
CA GLU A 79 3.55 -18.77 -6.48
C GLU A 79 2.66 -18.12 -5.40
N SER A 80 3.13 -17.08 -4.71
CA SER A 80 2.39 -16.40 -3.63
C SER A 80 1.50 -15.25 -4.11
N LYS A 81 1.68 -14.81 -5.37
CA LYS A 81 0.79 -13.84 -6.04
C LYS A 81 -0.65 -14.35 -6.09
N THR A 82 -0.85 -15.64 -6.34
CA THR A 82 -2.19 -16.26 -6.44
C THR A 82 -2.91 -16.22 -5.08
N THR A 83 -2.26 -16.58 -3.99
CA THR A 83 -2.88 -16.65 -2.66
C THR A 83 -3.20 -15.27 -2.08
N SER A 84 -2.35 -14.26 -2.31
CA SER A 84 -2.58 -12.91 -1.81
C SER A 84 -3.68 -12.18 -2.59
N VAL A 85 -3.77 -12.43 -3.91
CA VAL A 85 -4.89 -11.95 -4.73
C VAL A 85 -6.19 -12.61 -4.28
N ILE A 86 -6.20 -13.93 -4.03
CA ILE A 86 -7.37 -14.63 -3.48
C ILE A 86 -7.76 -14.06 -2.09
N ALA A 87 -6.82 -13.71 -1.22
CA ALA A 87 -7.12 -13.14 0.08
C ALA A 87 -7.71 -11.71 0.00
N VAL A 88 -7.23 -10.87 -0.92
CA VAL A 88 -7.80 -9.54 -1.17
C VAL A 88 -9.18 -9.68 -1.85
N VAL A 89 -9.29 -10.51 -2.88
CA VAL A 89 -10.56 -10.78 -3.58
C VAL A 89 -11.59 -11.41 -2.64
N ASN A 90 -11.24 -12.39 -1.80
CA ASN A 90 -12.20 -13.01 -0.87
C ASN A 90 -12.59 -12.09 0.29
N LYS A 91 -11.74 -11.12 0.66
CA LYS A 91 -12.07 -10.14 1.72
C LYS A 91 -12.99 -9.02 1.21
N PHE A 92 -12.96 -8.74 -0.09
CA PHE A 92 -13.76 -7.68 -0.74
C PHE A 92 -14.85 -8.21 -1.69
N GLY A 93 -14.91 -9.52 -1.93
CA GLY A 93 -15.82 -10.17 -2.89
C GLY A 93 -16.86 -11.09 -2.25
N LYS A 94 -17.11 -10.97 -0.94
CA LYS A 94 -18.35 -11.48 -0.33
C LYS A 94 -19.41 -10.38 -0.31
N GLU A 95 -19.87 -10.00 -1.49
CA GLU A 95 -21.26 -9.58 -1.69
C GLU A 95 -21.80 -10.41 -2.87
N ASP A 96 -22.71 -11.30 -2.49
CA ASP A 96 -23.74 -11.97 -3.30
C ASP A 96 -23.33 -12.91 -4.44
N TYR A 97 -23.42 -14.20 -4.13
CA TYR A 97 -24.07 -15.19 -5.01
C TYR A 97 -24.91 -16.16 -4.17
#